data_AF-A0A3Q7GW13-F1
#
_entry.id   AF-A0A3Q7GW13-F1
#
_cell.length_a   1.000
_cell.length_b   1.000
_cell.length_c   1.000
_cell.angle_alpha   90.00
_cell.angle_beta   90.00
_cell.angle_gamma   90.00
#
_symmetry.space_group_name_H-M   'P 1'
#
loop_
_entity.id
_entity.type
_entity.pdbx_description
1 polymer ?
#
loop_
_entity_poly.entity_id
_entity_poly.type
_entity_poly.pdbx_seq_one_letter_code
_entity_poly.pdbx_strand_id
1 'polypeptide(L)'
;MRNQINDQDKLADKLDSDEKEKIETVTKEALEWLDDNQSGEKEDYDEKLKEVEAVCNPIITAVYQRSGGAPEGESGAGDDDEL
;
A
#
# COMPACT_ATOMS: atom_id res chain seq x y z
N MET A 1 -1.20 0.55 -6.55
CA MET A 1 -0.05 0.54 -5.61
C MET A 1 1.30 0.57 -6.30
N ARG A 2 1.91 -0.55 -6.76
CA ARG A 2 3.28 -0.55 -7.34
C ARG A 2 3.52 0.50 -8.44
N ASN A 3 2.55 0.69 -9.35
CA ASN A 3 2.66 1.70 -10.40
C ASN A 3 2.58 3.15 -9.89
N GLN A 4 1.77 3.44 -8.86
CA GLN A 4 1.67 4.78 -8.27
C GLN A 4 2.94 5.16 -7.51
N ILE A 5 3.59 4.18 -6.87
CA ILE A 5 4.83 4.36 -6.09
C ILE A 5 6.03 4.61 -6.99
N ASN A 6 6.07 4.00 -8.18
CA ASN A 6 7.16 4.18 -9.15
C ASN A 6 6.96 5.39 -10.08
N ASP A 7 5.83 6.09 -9.96
CA ASP A 7 5.53 7.29 -10.73
C ASP A 7 6.32 8.47 -10.15
N GLN A 8 7.39 8.88 -10.84
CA GLN A 8 8.33 9.93 -10.43
C GLN A 8 7.62 11.27 -10.18
N ASP A 9 6.64 11.60 -11.02
CA ASP A 9 5.83 12.81 -10.89
C ASP A 9 4.91 12.83 -9.64
N LYS A 10 4.71 11.70 -8.95
CA LYS A 10 3.72 11.60 -7.85
C LYS A 10 4.31 11.29 -6.48
N LEU A 11 5.03 10.16 -6.37
CA LEU A 11 5.48 9.62 -5.09
C LEU A 11 6.95 9.21 -5.09
N ALA A 12 7.52 8.80 -6.25
CA ALA A 12 8.84 8.19 -6.27
C ALA A 12 9.98 9.16 -5.90
N ASP A 13 9.89 10.43 -6.28
CA ASP A 13 10.88 11.46 -5.89
C ASP A 13 10.69 11.96 -4.45
N LYS A 14 9.52 11.71 -3.87
CA LYS A 14 9.24 12.12 -2.50
C LYS A 14 9.66 11.05 -1.51
N LEU A 15 9.58 9.76 -1.87
CA LEU A 15 10.00 8.60 -1.06
C LEU A 15 11.50 8.61 -0.76
N ASP A 16 11.86 8.42 0.50
CA ASP A 16 13.27 8.15 0.84
C ASP A 16 13.65 6.70 0.48
N SER A 17 14.95 6.40 0.55
CA SER A 17 15.47 5.10 0.12
C SER A 17 14.97 3.96 0.99
N ASP A 18 14.85 4.17 2.30
CA ASP A 18 14.35 3.17 3.25
C ASP A 18 12.85 2.90 3.04
N GLU A 19 12.05 3.95 2.83
CA GLU A 19 10.62 3.84 2.52
C GLU A 19 10.39 3.09 1.20
N LYS A 20 11.18 3.40 0.17
CA LYS A 20 11.11 2.72 -1.12
C LYS A 20 11.48 1.24 -0.99
N GLU A 21 12.54 0.94 -0.25
CA GLU A 21 12.98 -0.45 0.00
C GLU A 21 11.91 -1.27 0.72
N LYS A 22 11.25 -0.69 1.74
CA LYS A 22 10.15 -1.35 2.47
C LYS A 22 8.99 -1.70 1.56
N ILE A 23 8.56 -0.75 0.72
CA ILE A 23 7.46 -0.99 -0.22
C ILE A 23 7.85 -2.05 -1.26
N GLU A 24 9.06 -1.97 -1.81
CA GLU A 24 9.52 -2.97 -2.78
C GLU A 24 9.62 -4.37 -2.17
N THR A 25 10.08 -4.47 -0.92
CA THR A 25 10.20 -5.73 -0.19
C THR A 25 8.83 -6.35 0.04
N VAL A 26 7.90 -5.63 0.66
CA VAL A 26 6.55 -6.16 0.93
C VAL A 26 5.78 -6.49 -0.35
N THR A 27 6.02 -5.74 -1.44
CA THR A 27 5.43 -6.03 -2.75
C THR A 27 5.99 -7.33 -3.34
N LYS A 28 7.30 -7.58 -3.21
CA LYS A 28 7.92 -8.83 -3.67
C LYS A 28 7.40 -10.02 -2.87
N GLU A 29 7.38 -9.91 -1.54
CA GLU A 29 6.87 -10.96 -0.67
C GLU A 29 5.39 -11.28 -0.96
N ALA A 30 4.58 -10.27 -1.26
CA ALA A 30 3.19 -10.47 -1.68
C ALA A 30 3.08 -11.18 -3.03
N LEU A 31 3.93 -10.83 -4.01
CA LEU A 31 3.94 -11.51 -5.31
C LEU A 31 4.36 -12.98 -5.18
N GLU A 32 5.41 -13.26 -4.41
CA GLU A 32 5.86 -14.64 -4.14
C GLU A 32 4.75 -15.44 -3.44
N TRP A 33 4.09 -14.85 -2.43
CA TRP A 33 2.97 -15.47 -1.77
C TRP A 33 1.79 -15.73 -2.72
N LEU A 34 1.48 -14.81 -3.64
CA LEU A 34 0.41 -15.00 -4.63
C LEU A 34 0.73 -16.14 -5.61
N ASP A 35 2.00 -16.29 -5.99
CA ASP A 35 2.44 -17.38 -6.87
C ASP A 35 2.29 -18.75 -6.19
N ASP A 36 2.56 -18.84 -4.88
CA ASP A 36 2.40 -20.06 -4.09
C ASP A 36 0.95 -20.32 -3.63
N ASN A 37 0.12 -19.27 -3.53
CA ASN A 37 -1.23 -19.34 -2.94
C ASN A 37 -2.36 -19.12 -3.95
N GLN A 38 -2.19 -19.52 -5.21
CA GLN A 38 -3.18 -19.29 -6.30
C GLN A 38 -4.58 -19.88 -6.05
N SER A 39 -4.72 -20.83 -5.13
CA SER A 39 -6.01 -21.46 -4.76
C SER A 39 -6.46 -21.13 -3.33
N GLY A 40 -5.91 -20.07 -2.72
CA GLY A 40 -6.30 -19.61 -1.39
C GLY A 40 -7.77 -19.20 -1.30
N GLU A 41 -8.28 -19.12 -0.08
CA GLU A 41 -9.62 -18.61 0.18
C GLU A 41 -9.61 -17.08 0.28
N LYS A 42 -10.78 -16.46 0.16
CA LYS A 42 -10.92 -15.00 0.22
C LYS A 42 -10.25 -14.42 1.49
N GLU A 43 -10.40 -15.12 2.61
CA GLU A 43 -9.82 -14.73 3.90
C GLU A 43 -8.29 -14.67 3.84
N ASP A 44 -7.62 -15.63 3.20
CA ASP A 44 -6.16 -15.63 3.04
C ASP A 44 -5.69 -14.40 2.24
N TYR A 45 -6.40 -14.06 1.16
CA TYR A 45 -6.07 -12.88 0.34
C TYR A 45 -6.36 -11.57 1.07
N ASP A 46 -7.45 -11.50 1.84
CA ASP A 46 -7.79 -10.33 2.66
C ASP A 46 -6.74 -10.10 3.76
N GLU A 47 -6.26 -11.18 4.40
CA GLU A 47 -5.15 -11.11 5.36
C GLU A 47 -3.86 -10.63 4.68
N LYS A 48 -3.51 -11.21 3.52
CA LYS A 48 -2.30 -10.80 2.81
C LYS A 48 -2.35 -9.34 2.35
N LEU A 49 -3.52 -8.89 1.90
CA LEU A 49 -3.74 -7.48 1.53
C LEU A 49 -3.53 -6.56 2.74
N LYS A 50 -4.08 -6.90 3.91
CA LYS A 50 -3.90 -6.13 5.14
C LYS A 50 -2.43 -6.04 5.55
N GLU A 51 -1.64 -7.10 5.38
CA GLU A 51 -0.20 -7.06 5.64
C GLU A 51 0.52 -6.05 4.74
N VAL A 52 0.19 -6.03 3.44
CA VAL A 52 0.76 -5.08 2.48
C VAL A 52 0.35 -3.64 2.79
N GLU A 53 -0.93 -3.42 3.09
CA GLU A 53 -1.49 -2.11 3.44
C GLU A 53 -0.90 -1.56 4.74
N ALA A 54 -0.67 -2.40 5.75
CA ALA A 54 -0.05 -2.01 7.02
C ALA A 54 1.34 -1.38 6.84
N VAL A 55 2.06 -1.73 5.76
CA VAL A 55 3.34 -1.13 5.40
C VAL A 55 3.15 0.08 4.49
N CYS A 56 2.31 -0.03 3.46
CA CYS A 56 2.19 1.01 2.43
C CYS A 56 1.45 2.25 2.92
N ASN A 57 0.35 2.10 3.67
CA ASN A 57 -0.51 3.21 4.12
C ASN A 57 0.21 4.24 5.00
N PRO A 58 1.00 3.86 6.03
CA PRO A 58 1.73 4.84 6.82
C PRO A 58 2.80 5.58 6.01
N ILE A 59 3.46 4.90 5.07
CA ILE A 59 4.46 5.51 4.19
C ILE A 59 3.79 6.53 3.26
N ILE A 60 2.71 6.15 2.57
CA ILE A 60 1.96 7.04 1.70
C ILE A 60 1.46 8.26 2.48
N THR A 61 0.90 8.05 3.68
CA THR A 61 0.45 9.14 4.56
C THR A 61 1.59 10.10 4.90
N ALA A 62 2.75 9.56 5.29
CA ALA A 62 3.94 10.36 5.60
C ALA A 62 4.43 11.15 4.37
N VAL A 63 4.45 10.53 3.18
CA VAL A 63 4.85 11.15 1.92
C VAL A 63 3.93 12.33 1.57
N TYR A 64 2.62 12.14 1.68
CA TYR A 64 1.64 13.19 1.41
C TYR A 64 1.78 14.35 2.39
N GLN A 65 1.90 14.06 3.69
CA GLN A 65 2.10 15.07 4.73
C GLN A 65 3.36 15.91 4.51
N ARG A 66 4.51 15.29 4.20
CA ARG A 66 5.76 16.04 3.94
C ARG A 66 5.73 16.85 2.65
N SER A 67 4.91 16.43 1.69
CA SER A 67 4.81 17.07 0.37
C SER A 67 3.88 18.28 0.36
N GLY A 68 3.26 18.63 1.51
CA GLY A 68 2.27 19.71 1.59
C GLY A 68 0.98 19.42 0.82
N GLY A 69 0.74 18.16 0.43
CA GLY A 69 -0.50 17.71 -0.17
C GLY A 69 -1.49 17.36 0.93
N ALA A 70 -2.69 17.96 0.91
CA ALA A 70 -3.78 17.45 1.73
C ALA A 70 -4.07 16.00 1.32
N PRO A 71 -4.45 15.11 2.27
CA PRO A 71 -4.89 13.77 1.92
C PRO A 71 -6.18 13.90 1.10
N GLU A 72 -6.09 13.79 -0.23
CA GLU A 72 -7.25 13.44 -1.04
C GLU A 72 -7.54 11.98 -0.71
N GLY A 73 -8.66 11.76 -0.01
CA GLY A 73 -8.95 10.54 0.71
C GLY A 73 -8.83 9.27 -0.14
N GLU A 74 -7.95 8.37 0.28
CA GLU A 74 -8.24 6.94 0.23
C GLU A 74 -8.95 6.58 1.53
N SER A 75 -10.26 6.88 1.56
CA SER A 75 -11.22 6.24 2.45
C SER A 75 -11.32 4.76 2.04
N GLY A 76 -10.43 3.94 2.59
CA GLY A 76 -10.50 2.48 2.51
C GLY A 76 -10.87 1.90 3.87
N ALA A 77 -12.16 1.92 4.22
CA ALA A 77 -12.78 1.02 5.20
C ALA A 77 -14.30 1.12 5.08
N GLY A 78 -14.96 0.04 4.67
CA GLY A 78 -16.41 -0.08 4.82
C GLY A 78 -16.79 -0.29 6.28
N ASP A 79 -17.81 0.42 6.73
CA ASP A 79 -18.67 0.19 7.92
C ASP A 79 -19.90 1.09 7.68
N ASP A 80 -21.01 0.59 7.14
CA ASP A 80 -22.20 0.17 7.92
C ASP A 80 -22.53 1.12 9.09
N ASP A 81 -23.19 2.25 8.83
CA ASP A 81 -24.13 2.88 9.79
C ASP A 81 -24.94 4.03 9.16
N GLU A 82 -26.26 3.82 9.04
CA GLU A 82 -27.38 4.77 9.12
C GLU A 82 -27.47 6.08 8.27
N LEU A 83 -28.63 6.18 7.59
CA LEU A 83 -29.41 7.34 7.08
C LEU A 83 -29.28 7.75 5.59
#